data_AF-A0A7R9MLL5-F1
#
_entry.id   AF-A0A7R9MLL5-F1
#
_cell.length_a   1.000
_cell.length_b   1.000
_cell.length_c   1.000
_cell.angle_alpha   90.00
_cell.angle_beta   90.00
_cell.angle_gamma   90.00
#
_symmetry.space_group_name_H-M   'P 1'
#
loop_
_entity.id
_entity.type
_entity.pdbx_description
1 polymer ?
#
loop_
_entity_poly.entity_id
_entity_poly.type
_entity_poly.pdbx_seq_one_letter_code
_entity_poly.pdbx_strand_id
1 'polypeptide(L)'
;MEQIRRIMRPTDVPDTGLLCDLLWSDPDKDVQGWGENDRGVSFTFGADVVSKFLNRHDLDLICRAHQVVEDGYEFFAKRQLVTLFSAPNYCGEFDNAGGMMSVDETLMCSFQILKPSEKKAKYQYGGLNSGRPVTPPRGPVKKK
;
A
#
# COMPACT_ATOMS: atom_id res chain seq x y z
N MET A 1 -11.95 13.08 16.46
CA MET A 1 -10.61 12.51 16.75
C MET A 1 -10.50 11.77 18.08
N GLU A 2 -11.29 12.11 19.11
CA GLU A 2 -11.16 11.47 20.42
C GLU A 2 -11.44 9.95 20.44
N GLN A 3 -12.31 9.47 19.55
CA GLN A 3 -12.57 8.04 19.39
C GLN A 3 -11.31 7.23 19.05
N ILE A 4 -10.39 7.79 18.23
CA ILE A 4 -9.13 7.13 17.87
C ILE A 4 -8.19 7.09 19.08
N ARG A 5 -8.10 8.19 19.84
CA ARG A 5 -7.22 8.30 21.03
C ARG A 5 -7.61 7.32 22.13
N ARG A 6 -8.87 6.91 22.18
CA ARG A 6 -9.41 5.97 23.17
C ARG A 6 -9.24 4.49 22.80
N ILE A 7 -8.69 4.18 21.62
CA ILE A 7 -8.37 2.80 21.25
C ILE A 7 -7.20 2.33 22.12
N MET A 8 -7.49 1.42 23.06
CA MET A 8 -6.49 0.86 23.97
C MET A 8 -5.59 -0.14 23.23
N ARG A 9 -4.29 -0.12 23.55
CA ARG A 9 -3.29 -1.04 23.01
C ARG A 9 -2.74 -1.95 24.13
N PRO A 10 -2.38 -3.21 23.83
CA PRO A 10 -2.51 -3.88 22.54
C PRO A 10 -3.97 -4.25 22.23
N THR A 11 -4.34 -4.24 20.96
CA THR A 11 -5.63 -4.72 20.45
C THR A 11 -5.39 -5.42 19.13
N ASP A 12 -6.19 -6.44 18.84
CA ASP A 12 -6.28 -6.99 17.50
C ASP A 12 -7.10 -6.06 16.60
N VAL A 13 -6.99 -6.24 15.28
CA VAL A 13 -7.84 -5.53 14.32
C VAL A 13 -9.18 -6.27 14.25
N PRO A 14 -10.31 -5.64 14.61
CA PRO A 14 -11.62 -6.28 14.52
C PRO A 14 -12.06 -6.45 13.07
N ASP A 15 -13.01 -7.35 12.82
CA ASP A 15 -13.56 -7.58 11.48
C ASP A 15 -14.42 -6.40 10.96
N THR A 16 -14.90 -5.54 11.87
CA THR A 16 -15.75 -4.38 11.54
C THR A 16 -15.52 -3.21 12.51
N GLY A 17 -15.97 -2.02 12.11
CA GLY A 17 -15.99 -0.81 12.93
C GLY A 17 -14.71 0.02 12.83
N LEU A 18 -14.61 1.04 13.68
CA LEU A 18 -13.66 2.15 13.49
C LEU A 18 -12.21 1.73 13.17
N LEU A 19 -11.64 0.79 13.93
CA LEU A 19 -10.24 0.38 13.71
C LEU A 19 -10.07 -0.39 12.39
N CYS A 20 -11.05 -1.23 12.03
CA CYS A 20 -11.09 -1.87 10.72
C CYS A 20 -11.17 -0.82 9.61
N ASP A 21 -12.10 0.13 9.75
CA ASP A 21 -12.38 1.11 8.70
C ASP A 21 -11.20 2.04 8.45
N LEU A 22 -10.45 2.40 9.51
CA LEU A 22 -9.21 3.19 9.39
C LEU A 22 -8.10 2.48 8.61
N LEU A 23 -8.09 1.15 8.61
CA LEU A 23 -7.05 0.34 7.98
C LEU A 23 -7.45 -0.18 6.59
N TRP A 24 -8.74 -0.37 6.34
CA TRP A 24 -9.26 -1.11 5.19
C TRP A 24 -10.21 -0.34 4.27
N SER A 25 -10.64 0.88 4.62
CA SER A 25 -11.50 1.67 3.72
C SER A 25 -10.72 2.26 2.54
N ASP A 26 -11.40 2.44 1.41
CA ASP A 26 -10.82 2.99 0.17
C ASP A 26 -11.67 4.14 -0.42
N PRO A 27 -11.03 5.16 -1.02
CA PRO A 27 -11.76 6.17 -1.80
C PRO A 27 -12.29 5.57 -3.11
N ASP A 28 -13.49 5.98 -3.50
CA ASP A 28 -14.09 5.64 -4.80
C ASP A 28 -14.73 6.87 -5.44
N LYS A 29 -14.41 7.13 -6.71
CA LYS A 29 -14.90 8.28 -7.48
C LYS A 29 -16.34 8.13 -7.95
N ASP A 30 -16.80 6.89 -8.07
CA ASP A 30 -18.13 6.55 -8.61
C ASP A 30 -19.16 6.39 -7.48
N VAL A 31 -18.72 6.49 -6.21
CA VAL A 31 -19.56 6.44 -5.01
C VAL A 31 -19.89 7.84 -4.50
N GLN A 32 -21.16 8.05 -4.13
CA GLN A 32 -21.61 9.19 -3.32
C GLN A 32 -21.93 8.70 -1.90
N GLY A 33 -21.29 9.29 -0.89
CA GLY A 33 -21.41 8.81 0.48
C GLY A 33 -20.53 7.58 0.74
N TRP A 34 -21.13 6.51 1.26
CA TRP A 34 -20.46 5.24 1.59
C TRP A 34 -20.97 4.13 0.68
N GLY A 35 -20.07 3.25 0.23
CA GLY A 35 -20.39 2.11 -0.62
C GLY A 35 -19.79 0.81 -0.08
N GLU A 36 -20.18 -0.30 -0.70
CA GLU A 36 -19.54 -1.60 -0.45
C GLU A 36 -18.09 -1.58 -0.95
N ASN A 37 -17.23 -2.39 -0.33
CA ASN A 37 -15.84 -2.53 -0.74
C ASN A 37 -15.62 -3.91 -1.37
N ASP A 38 -15.12 -3.92 -2.61
CA ASP A 38 -14.83 -5.15 -3.36
C ASP A 38 -13.78 -6.05 -2.69
N ARG A 39 -13.06 -5.53 -1.68
CA ARG A 39 -12.18 -6.33 -0.82
C ARG A 39 -12.92 -7.27 0.13
N GLY A 40 -14.23 -7.10 0.28
CA GLY A 40 -15.05 -7.87 1.23
C GLY A 40 -14.85 -7.45 2.69
N VAL A 41 -14.22 -6.30 2.95
CA VAL A 41 -13.97 -5.75 4.29
C VAL A 41 -14.08 -4.23 4.25
N SER A 42 -14.61 -3.62 5.31
CA SER A 42 -14.82 -2.17 5.41
C SER A 42 -15.70 -1.63 4.27
N PHE A 43 -15.57 -0.34 3.96
CA PHE A 43 -16.41 0.41 3.03
C PHE A 43 -15.55 1.21 2.03
N THR A 44 -16.15 1.55 0.90
CA THR A 44 -15.67 2.63 0.04
C THR A 44 -16.29 3.96 0.45
N PHE A 45 -15.62 5.07 0.15
CA PHE A 45 -16.15 6.41 0.43
C PHE A 45 -15.91 7.40 -0.71
N GLY A 46 -16.93 8.23 -0.96
CA GLY A 46 -16.94 9.22 -2.02
C GLY A 46 -16.18 10.50 -1.70
N ALA A 47 -15.97 11.34 -2.73
CA ALA A 47 -15.34 12.65 -2.58
C ALA A 47 -16.11 13.59 -1.63
N ASP A 48 -17.44 13.44 -1.52
CA ASP A 48 -18.25 14.23 -0.60
C ASP A 48 -17.98 13.88 0.87
N VAL A 49 -17.66 12.62 1.17
CA VAL A 49 -17.27 12.17 2.52
C VAL A 49 -15.92 12.79 2.89
N VAL A 50 -14.96 12.79 1.96
CA VAL A 50 -13.65 13.44 2.14
C VAL A 50 -13.83 14.92 2.49
N SER A 51 -14.56 15.67 1.65
CA SER A 51 -14.78 17.11 1.90
C SER A 51 -15.51 17.38 3.22
N LYS A 52 -16.54 16.59 3.55
CA LYS A 52 -17.27 16.71 4.83
C LYS A 52 -16.36 16.44 6.03
N PHE A 53 -15.51 15.42 5.96
CA PHE A 53 -14.60 15.06 7.04
C PHE A 53 -13.57 16.16 7.29
N LEU A 54 -12.92 16.64 6.23
CA LEU A 54 -11.92 17.71 6.30
C LEU A 54 -12.52 19.00 6.86
N ASN A 55 -13.67 19.44 6.34
CA ASN A 55 -14.36 20.63 6.82
C ASN A 55 -14.77 20.52 8.30
N ARG A 56 -15.22 19.33 8.73
CA ARG A 56 -15.63 19.10 10.14
C ARG A 56 -14.45 19.18 11.11
N HIS A 57 -13.26 18.81 10.65
CA HIS A 57 -12.08 18.68 11.50
C HIS A 57 -11.03 19.76 11.28
N ASP A 58 -11.32 20.74 10.42
CA ASP A 58 -10.41 21.84 10.07
C ASP A 58 -9.06 21.30 9.58
N LEU A 59 -9.12 20.43 8.58
CA LEU A 59 -7.97 19.78 7.95
C LEU A 59 -7.97 20.05 6.44
N ASP A 60 -6.78 20.07 5.85
CA ASP A 60 -6.62 20.35 4.41
C ASP A 60 -6.51 19.09 3.54
N LEU A 61 -5.92 18.01 4.09
CA LEU A 61 -5.52 16.84 3.31
C LEU A 61 -5.68 15.53 4.11
N ILE A 62 -6.25 14.52 3.47
CA ILE A 62 -6.13 13.13 3.91
C ILE A 62 -4.94 12.49 3.16
N CYS A 63 -3.93 12.04 3.90
CA CYS A 63 -2.83 11.23 3.35
C CYS A 63 -3.01 9.77 3.77
N ARG A 64 -3.03 8.85 2.80
CA ARG A 64 -3.27 7.41 3.04
C ARG A 64 -2.47 6.52 2.08
N ALA A 65 -2.53 5.19 2.24
CA ALA A 65 -1.77 4.22 1.42
C ALA A 65 -2.66 3.10 0.84
N HIS A 66 -2.36 1.82 1.11
CA HIS A 66 -3.19 0.62 0.85
C HIS A 66 -3.47 0.24 -0.63
N GLN A 67 -3.75 1.18 -1.52
CA GLN A 67 -3.96 0.92 -2.95
C GLN A 67 -2.66 1.11 -3.73
N VAL A 68 -2.34 0.17 -4.63
CA VAL A 68 -1.27 0.35 -5.61
C VAL A 68 -1.71 1.41 -6.61
N VAL A 69 -0.86 2.41 -6.84
CA VAL A 69 -1.12 3.50 -7.81
C VAL A 69 0.08 3.63 -8.74
N GLU A 70 -0.18 3.95 -10.01
CA GLU A 70 0.79 3.87 -11.11
C GLU A 70 2.08 4.67 -10.83
N ASP A 71 1.95 5.93 -10.44
CA ASP A 71 3.09 6.83 -10.19
C ASP A 71 3.60 6.78 -8.75
N GLY A 72 3.11 5.85 -7.93
CA GLY A 72 3.44 5.77 -6.50
C GLY A 72 2.76 6.85 -5.63
N TYR A 73 2.03 7.78 -6.25
CA TYR A 73 1.05 8.64 -5.58
C TYR A 73 -0.13 8.93 -6.52
N GLU A 74 -1.31 9.18 -5.95
CA GLU A 74 -2.49 9.60 -6.71
C GLU A 74 -3.36 10.54 -5.88
N PHE A 75 -3.84 11.63 -6.48
CA PHE A 75 -4.77 12.56 -5.84
C PHE A 75 -6.22 12.19 -6.12
N PHE A 76 -7.06 12.38 -5.11
CA PHE A 76 -8.50 12.20 -5.14
C PHE A 76 -9.22 13.45 -4.57
N ALA A 77 -10.52 13.58 -4.86
CA ALA A 77 -11.38 14.65 -4.33
C ALA A 77 -10.78 16.06 -4.47
N LYS A 78 -10.40 16.47 -5.69
CA LYS A 78 -9.77 17.79 -5.95
C LYS A 78 -8.51 18.04 -5.12
N ARG A 79 -7.65 17.02 -4.98
CA ARG A 79 -6.41 17.02 -4.20
C ARG A 79 -6.60 17.10 -2.68
N GLN A 80 -7.82 16.88 -2.19
CA GLN A 80 -8.10 16.80 -0.75
C GLN A 80 -7.74 15.44 -0.13
N LEU A 81 -7.49 14.42 -0.96
CA LEU A 81 -6.94 13.15 -0.52
C LEU A 81 -5.77 12.75 -1.42
N VAL A 82 -4.72 12.18 -0.85
CA VAL A 82 -3.61 11.57 -1.58
C VAL A 82 -3.40 10.13 -1.11
N THR A 83 -3.33 9.22 -2.08
CA THR A 83 -2.88 7.84 -1.88
C THR A 83 -1.39 7.79 -2.18
N LEU A 84 -0.60 7.19 -1.29
CA LEU A 84 0.83 6.93 -1.45
C LEU A 84 1.10 5.43 -1.49
N PHE A 85 1.94 5.01 -2.42
CA PHE A 85 2.39 3.63 -2.51
C PHE A 85 3.88 3.58 -2.78
N SER A 86 4.68 3.05 -1.85
CA SER A 86 6.15 3.17 -1.89
C SER A 86 6.89 1.92 -2.37
N ALA A 87 6.18 0.84 -2.70
CA ALA A 87 6.78 -0.39 -3.23
C ALA A 87 6.73 -0.39 -4.77
N PRO A 88 7.83 -0.05 -5.47
CA PRO A 88 7.86 -0.12 -6.92
C PRO A 88 7.79 -1.58 -7.40
N ASN A 89 7.26 -1.79 -8.60
CA ASN A 89 7.07 -3.11 -9.20
C ASN A 89 6.37 -4.09 -8.24
N TYR A 90 5.23 -3.66 -7.68
CA TYR A 90 4.57 -4.40 -6.61
C TYR A 90 4.30 -5.85 -7.02
N CYS A 91 4.63 -6.79 -6.12
CA CYS A 91 4.59 -8.24 -6.36
C CYS A 91 5.33 -8.75 -7.61
N GLY A 92 6.08 -7.90 -8.34
CA GLY A 92 6.64 -8.25 -9.65
C GLY A 92 5.63 -8.34 -10.79
N GLU A 93 4.38 -7.94 -10.53
CA GLU A 93 3.24 -8.06 -11.45
C GLU A 93 2.75 -6.69 -11.95
N PHE A 94 2.95 -5.65 -11.15
CA PHE A 94 2.61 -4.27 -11.50
C PHE A 94 3.87 -3.55 -11.97
N ASP A 95 3.75 -2.63 -12.93
CA ASP A 95 4.86 -1.76 -13.35
C ASP A 95 4.83 -0.39 -12.63
N ASN A 96 4.21 -0.33 -11.44
CA ASN A 96 4.05 0.91 -10.68
C ASN A 96 5.39 1.43 -10.13
N ALA A 97 5.48 2.75 -9.99
CA ALA A 97 6.53 3.40 -9.21
C ALA A 97 6.23 3.37 -7.71
N GLY A 98 7.27 3.61 -6.91
CA GLY A 98 7.16 3.93 -5.49
C GLY A 98 7.17 5.44 -5.28
N GLY A 99 6.26 5.98 -4.47
CA GLY A 99 6.21 7.39 -4.12
C GLY A 99 6.51 7.65 -2.65
N MET A 100 7.11 8.80 -2.37
CA MET A 100 7.28 9.37 -1.04
C MET A 100 6.84 10.83 -1.07
N MET A 101 6.05 11.25 -0.08
CA MET A 101 5.66 12.66 0.09
C MET A 101 6.52 13.31 1.17
N SER A 102 7.14 14.44 0.84
CA SER A 102 7.82 15.31 1.79
C SER A 102 6.92 16.51 2.07
N VAL A 103 6.69 16.80 3.35
CA VAL A 103 5.92 17.96 3.83
C VAL A 103 6.89 18.86 4.59
N ASP A 104 7.04 20.10 4.13
CA ASP A 104 7.92 21.07 4.78
C ASP A 104 7.22 21.91 5.85
N GLU A 105 7.95 22.83 6.49
CA GLU A 105 7.44 23.70 7.56
C GLU A 105 6.32 24.65 7.11
N THR A 106 6.19 24.89 5.80
CA THR A 106 5.10 25.68 5.20
C THR A 106 3.91 24.82 4.79
N LEU A 107 3.94 23.52 5.12
CA LEU A 107 2.98 22.50 4.70
C LEU A 107 2.97 22.26 3.18
N MET A 108 4.02 22.67 2.46
CA MET A 108 4.14 22.37 1.05
C MET A 108 4.45 20.88 0.86
N CYS A 109 3.58 20.19 0.12
CA CYS A 109 3.74 18.79 -0.21
C CYS A 109 4.48 18.62 -1.54
N SER A 110 5.60 17.90 -1.54
CA SER A 110 6.38 17.51 -2.72
C SER A 110 6.54 15.99 -2.78
N PHE A 111 6.76 15.43 -3.98
CA PHE A 111 6.81 13.99 -4.20
C PHE A 111 8.14 13.55 -4.80
N GLN A 112 8.72 12.49 -4.24
CA GLN A 112 9.90 11.81 -4.76
C GLN A 112 9.49 10.44 -5.28
N ILE A 113 9.79 10.15 -6.54
CA ILE A 113 9.31 8.95 -7.25
C ILE A 113 10.47 8.03 -7.58
N LEU A 114 10.37 6.78 -7.14
CA LEU A 114 11.27 5.68 -7.44
C LEU A 114 10.61 4.79 -8.50
N LYS A 115 10.99 4.96 -9.76
CA LYS A 115 10.51 4.09 -10.84
C LYS A 115 11.06 2.67 -10.69
N PRO A 116 10.31 1.65 -11.10
CA PRO A 116 10.82 0.29 -11.11
C PRO A 116 12.06 0.20 -12.02
N SER A 117 13.07 -0.55 -11.60
CA SER A 117 14.23 -0.79 -12.46
C SER A 117 13.79 -1.56 -13.69
N GLU A 118 14.25 -1.16 -14.88
CA GLU A 118 14.15 -2.02 -16.05
C GLU A 118 14.69 -3.40 -15.68
N LYS A 119 13.95 -4.46 -16.01
CA LYS A 119 14.45 -5.83 -15.87
C LYS A 119 15.74 -5.90 -16.68
N LYS A 120 16.91 -5.70 -16.06
CA LYS A 120 18.18 -6.16 -16.63
C LYS A 120 17.89 -7.60 -17.01
N ALA A 121 17.96 -7.89 -18.32
CA ALA A 121 17.70 -9.20 -18.87
C ALA A 121 18.26 -10.19 -17.87
N LYS A 122 17.37 -11.02 -17.27
CA LYS A 122 17.73 -12.08 -16.31
C LYS A 122 19.08 -12.56 -16.77
N TYR A 123 20.15 -12.39 -15.97
CA TYR A 123 21.48 -12.86 -16.33
C TYR A 123 21.27 -14.17 -17.06
N GLN A 124 21.48 -14.18 -18.39
CA GLN A 124 21.33 -15.40 -19.14
C GLN A 124 22.38 -16.28 -18.49
N TYR A 125 21.94 -17.27 -17.72
CA TYR A 125 22.82 -18.32 -17.26
C TYR A 125 23.12 -19.16 -18.49
N GLY A 126 23.85 -18.56 -19.45
CA GLY A 126 24.59 -19.24 -20.47
C GLY A 126 25.60 -20.08 -19.71
N GLY A 127 25.42 -21.39 -19.81
CA GLY A 127 26.01 -22.34 -18.89
C GLY A 127 27.51 -22.16 -18.71
N LEU A 128 27.98 -22.41 -17.49
CA LEU A 128 29.25 -23.11 -17.29
C LEU A 128 29.09 -24.02 -16.07
N ASN A 129 29.02 -25.31 -16.40
CA ASN A 129 29.10 -26.42 -15.47
C ASN A 129 30.57 -26.57 -15.07
N SER A 130 31.06 -25.83 -14.09
CA SER A 130 32.41 -26.03 -13.54
C SER A 130 32.54 -25.44 -12.14
N GLY A 131 32.30 -26.25 -11.10
CA GLY A 131 32.80 -25.94 -9.76
C GLY A 131 31.85 -26.08 -8.58
N ARG A 132 30.64 -26.66 -8.72
CA ARG A 132 29.88 -27.09 -7.54
C ARG A 132 30.30 -28.50 -7.14
N PRO A 133 30.75 -28.73 -5.89
CA PRO A 133 31.00 -30.09 -5.40
C PRO A 133 29.71 -30.91 -5.45
N VAL A 134 29.77 -32.11 -6.00
CA VAL A 134 28.64 -33.05 -6.03
C VAL A 134 28.37 -33.55 -4.61
N THR A 135 27.11 -33.60 -4.20
CA THR A 135 26.66 -34.15 -2.93
C THR A 135 27.18 -35.59 -2.77
N PRO A 136 27.82 -35.96 -1.65
CA PRO A 136 28.31 -37.33 -1.45
C PRO A 136 27.16 -38.35 -1.45
N PRO A 137 27.35 -39.56 -1.99
CA PRO A 137 26.33 -40.58 -1.98
C PRO A 137 26.02 -41.03 -0.54
N ARG A 138 24.73 -41.13 -0.21
CA ARG A 138 24.26 -41.70 1.07
C ARG A 138 24.64 -43.17 1.13
N GLY A 139 25.39 -43.56 2.17
CA GLY A 139 25.72 -44.96 2.47
C GLY A 139 24.47 -45.80 2.79
N PRO A 140 24.56 -47.14 2.72
CA PRO A 140 23.40 -48.01 2.78
C PRO A 140 22.77 -48.02 4.17
N VAL A 141 21.44 -47.95 4.20
CA VAL A 141 20.62 -48.10 5.40
C VAL A 141 20.69 -49.55 5.86
N LYS A 142 21.31 -49.81 7.01
CA LYS A 142 21.20 -51.12 7.69
C LYS A 142 19.78 -51.26 8.25
N LYS A 143 18.99 -52.18 7.69
CA LYS A 143 17.77 -52.67 8.32
C LYS A 143 18.16 -53.55 9.52
N LYS A 144 17.56 -53.29 10.68
CA LYS A 144 17.44 -54.26 11.77
C LYS A 144 16.27 -55.19 11.48
#